data_AF-A0A521QCB0-F1
#
_entry.id   AF-A0A521QCB0-F1
#
_cell.length_a   1.000
_cell.length_b   1.000
_cell.length_c   1.000
_cell.angle_alpha   90.00
_cell.angle_beta   90.00
_cell.angle_gamma   90.00
#
_symmetry.space_group_name_H-M   'P 1'
#
loop_
_entity.id
_entity.type
_entity.pdbx_description
1 polymer ?
#
loop_
_entity_poly.entity_id
_entity_poly.type
_entity_poly.pdbx_seq_one_letter_code
_entity_poly.pdbx_strand_id
1 'polypeptide(L)'
;MRSSRSRTPRPASPSICATPVTSSCRKPTRCWWRVDRSPQPAPTKRPKAGAGTSSRLTSKPCAYRSAAISSTAELPAAPLSKRSGSKSSSQRNNIMKHLFIFAALALLSACGEPSQTTGGEAVAQLEAKPIALGEAGKAEGIEVTIDKVKAAGQFGPEGAAVKAGEGEVLVAVTYTIKNTSANTLSFMERPAVKLVDADGQSYAPDDMVGAMGVSMEDMTNIAIDINSGTSGKATIGWKVAKAGFDKATWRIVVESDPILTFALK
;
A
#
# COMPACT_ATOMS: atom_id res chain seq x y z
N MET A 1 -10.30 -37.56 64.88
CA MET A 1 -8.90 -37.46 65.33
C MET A 1 -8.07 -38.59 64.73
N ARG A 2 -7.33 -38.34 63.63
CA ARG A 2 -6.03 -38.97 63.35
C ARG A 2 -5.35 -38.18 62.24
N SER A 3 -4.18 -37.68 62.61
CA SER A 3 -3.31 -36.79 61.86
C SER A 3 -2.42 -37.60 60.93
N SER A 4 -2.47 -37.35 59.62
CA SER A 4 -1.50 -37.84 58.65
C SER A 4 -0.76 -36.65 58.05
N ARG A 5 0.41 -36.34 58.64
CA ARG A 5 1.43 -35.44 58.08
C ARG A 5 2.25 -36.22 57.07
N SER A 6 2.17 -35.88 55.79
CA SER A 6 3.14 -36.32 54.77
C SER A 6 4.17 -35.23 54.53
N ARG A 7 5.44 -35.63 54.65
CA ARG A 7 6.65 -34.81 54.52
C ARG A 7 6.86 -34.35 53.08
N THR A 8 7.36 -33.13 52.95
CA THR A 8 8.00 -32.56 51.76
C THR A 8 9.29 -33.31 51.39
N PRO A 9 9.70 -33.22 50.11
CA PRO A 9 11.08 -32.85 49.82
C PRO A 9 11.16 -31.61 48.92
N ARG A 10 12.04 -30.68 49.30
CA ARG A 10 12.46 -29.49 48.53
C ARG A 10 13.81 -29.83 47.83
N PRO A 11 14.38 -28.87 47.08
CA PRO A 11 14.66 -28.94 45.64
C PRO A 11 16.06 -29.48 45.29
N ALA A 12 16.25 -29.89 44.04
CA ALA A 12 17.58 -30.08 43.47
C ALA A 12 17.92 -28.90 42.55
N SER A 13 18.79 -28.01 43.02
CA SER A 13 19.66 -27.18 42.17
C SER A 13 21.08 -27.76 42.23
N PRO A 14 21.76 -27.86 41.08
CA PRO A 14 23.20 -27.58 41.03
C PRO A 14 23.46 -26.46 40.00
N SER A 15 24.04 -25.32 40.39
CA SER A 15 25.45 -25.05 40.70
C SER A 15 26.42 -25.06 39.51
N ILE A 16 26.82 -23.83 39.13
CA ILE A 16 28.22 -23.35 39.12
C ILE A 16 29.08 -23.48 37.82
N CYS A 17 29.66 -22.31 37.49
CA CYS A 17 30.89 -21.99 36.76
C CYS A 17 31.00 -22.25 35.24
N ALA A 18 31.16 -21.18 34.45
CA ALA A 18 32.47 -20.55 34.25
C ALA A 18 32.38 -19.35 33.28
N THR A 19 32.83 -18.18 33.72
CA THR A 19 33.46 -17.14 32.88
C THR A 19 34.98 -17.25 33.11
N PRO A 20 35.88 -16.47 32.45
CA PRO A 20 35.82 -15.76 31.17
C PRO A 20 36.96 -16.22 30.22
N VAL A 21 36.87 -15.92 28.92
CA VAL A 21 38.08 -15.88 28.06
C VAL A 21 38.21 -14.49 27.46
N THR A 22 39.08 -13.71 28.07
CA THR A 22 39.76 -12.58 27.46
C THR A 22 40.82 -13.11 26.49
N SER A 23 40.71 -12.79 25.20
CA SER A 23 41.86 -12.78 24.29
C SER A 23 42.00 -11.41 23.63
N SER A 24 42.95 -10.69 24.19
CA SER A 24 43.70 -9.55 23.67
C SER A 24 44.14 -9.68 22.21
N CYS A 25 44.09 -8.53 21.51
CA CYS A 25 44.96 -8.08 20.42
C CYS A 25 45.10 -8.93 19.15
N ARG A 26 44.60 -8.38 18.03
CA ARG A 26 45.46 -7.74 17.00
C ARG A 26 44.61 -6.87 16.09
N LYS A 27 44.98 -5.58 16.00
CA LYS A 27 44.62 -4.68 14.90
C LYS A 27 45.34 -5.17 13.64
N PRO A 28 44.66 -5.29 12.49
CA PRO A 28 45.26 -5.05 11.20
C PRO A 28 44.79 -3.67 10.72
N THR A 29 45.75 -2.76 10.68
CA THR A 29 45.93 -1.74 9.62
C THR A 29 44.77 -1.55 8.64
N ARG A 30 44.07 -0.43 8.82
CA ARG A 30 43.69 0.55 7.79
C ARG A 30 44.05 0.13 6.34
N CYS A 31 43.12 -0.51 5.63
CA CYS A 31 43.10 -0.47 4.17
C CYS A 31 42.36 0.80 3.74
N TRP A 32 43.12 1.87 3.52
CA TRP A 32 42.64 3.03 2.77
C TRP A 32 42.57 2.61 1.30
N TRP A 33 41.36 2.46 0.77
CA TRP A 33 41.16 2.60 -0.66
C TRP A 33 41.43 4.05 -1.03
N ARG A 34 42.66 4.30 -1.48
CA ARG A 34 43.04 5.52 -2.19
C ARG A 34 42.33 5.47 -3.53
N VAL A 35 41.15 6.07 -3.61
CA VAL A 35 40.54 6.44 -4.88
C VAL A 35 41.37 7.61 -5.41
N ASP A 36 42.11 7.36 -6.49
CA ASP A 36 42.75 8.40 -7.27
C ASP A 36 41.69 9.41 -7.73
N ARG A 37 41.66 10.57 -7.06
CA ARG A 37 40.99 11.75 -7.61
C ARG A 37 41.83 12.22 -8.78
N SER A 38 41.32 12.01 -9.99
CA SER A 38 41.79 12.71 -11.17
C SER A 38 41.85 14.22 -10.87
N PRO A 39 42.92 14.92 -11.29
CA PRO A 39 43.03 16.36 -11.08
C PRO A 39 41.88 17.08 -11.80
N GLN A 40 41.08 17.84 -11.05
CA GLN A 40 40.14 18.79 -11.64
C GLN A 40 40.92 19.86 -12.40
N PRO A 41 40.55 20.18 -13.65
CA PRO A 41 41.11 21.33 -14.35
C PRO A 41 40.70 22.63 -13.65
N ALA A 42 41.67 23.55 -13.57
CA ALA A 42 41.54 24.86 -12.93
C ALA A 42 40.38 25.70 -13.52
N PRO A 43 39.77 26.59 -12.72
CA PRO A 43 38.72 27.49 -13.20
C PRO A 43 39.30 28.53 -14.17
N THR A 44 38.97 28.41 -15.44
CA THR A 44 39.22 29.43 -16.46
C THR A 44 38.37 30.65 -16.20
N LYS A 45 39.04 31.80 -16.05
CA LYS A 45 38.46 33.13 -15.91
C LYS A 45 37.51 33.43 -17.08
N ARG A 46 36.26 33.77 -16.77
CA ARG A 46 35.32 34.38 -17.73
C ARG A 46 35.85 35.74 -18.19
N PRO A 47 36.01 35.98 -19.50
CA PRO A 47 36.04 37.35 -20.02
C PRO A 47 34.61 37.93 -20.09
N LYS A 48 34.51 39.20 -19.72
CA LYS A 48 33.34 40.06 -19.89
C LYS A 48 33.17 40.46 -21.36
N ALA A 49 31.90 40.51 -21.75
CA ALA A 49 31.27 41.39 -22.75
C ALA A 49 31.83 41.42 -24.19
N GLY A 50 30.93 41.14 -25.13
CA GLY A 50 31.07 41.51 -26.53
C GLY A 50 29.72 41.37 -27.23
N ALA A 51 29.10 42.50 -27.54
CA ALA A 51 27.92 42.59 -28.38
C ALA A 51 28.24 42.12 -29.81
N GLY A 52 27.26 41.57 -30.52
CA GLY A 52 27.29 41.55 -31.98
C GLY A 52 26.75 40.29 -32.65
N THR A 53 25.71 40.53 -33.44
CA THR A 53 25.50 39.96 -34.78
C THR A 53 24.77 38.60 -34.88
N SER A 54 23.47 38.76 -35.13
CA SER A 54 22.62 37.96 -36.03
C SER A 54 23.37 37.03 -37.00
N SER A 55 23.06 35.74 -36.94
CA SER A 55 23.22 34.83 -38.07
C SER A 55 22.14 33.76 -38.03
N ARG A 56 21.26 33.86 -39.02
CA ARG A 56 20.12 33.01 -39.35
C ARG A 56 20.64 31.62 -39.74
N LEU A 57 20.32 30.60 -38.94
CA LEU A 57 20.57 29.19 -39.29
C LEU A 57 19.26 28.55 -39.74
N THR A 58 19.17 28.33 -41.05
CA THR A 58 18.15 27.55 -41.74
C THR A 58 18.38 26.06 -41.45
N SER A 59 17.60 25.49 -40.52
CA SER A 59 17.53 24.04 -40.36
C SER A 59 16.67 23.44 -41.47
N LYS A 60 17.28 22.53 -42.24
CA LYS A 60 16.62 21.70 -43.24
C LYS A 60 15.70 20.69 -42.54
N PRO A 61 14.48 20.42 -43.04
CA PRO A 61 13.63 19.37 -42.50
C PRO A 61 14.14 17.99 -42.94
N CYS A 62 14.41 17.10 -41.97
CA CYS A 62 14.54 15.67 -42.23
C CYS A 62 13.15 15.10 -42.53
N ALA A 63 12.96 14.64 -43.76
CA ALA A 63 11.79 13.90 -44.18
C ALA A 63 11.78 12.52 -43.51
N TYR A 64 10.90 12.33 -42.52
CA TYR A 64 10.57 11.02 -41.99
C TYR A 64 9.53 10.37 -42.90
N ARG A 65 9.97 9.44 -43.75
CA ARG A 65 9.09 8.60 -44.58
C ARG A 65 8.31 7.64 -43.67
N SER A 66 7.01 7.88 -43.54
CA SER A 66 6.05 6.91 -43.02
C SER A 66 5.91 5.74 -43.99
N ALA A 67 6.28 4.54 -43.56
CA ALA A 67 5.88 3.30 -44.21
C ALA A 67 4.53 2.88 -43.63
N ALA A 68 3.49 3.02 -44.45
CA ALA A 68 2.18 2.45 -44.18
C ALA A 68 2.29 0.91 -44.29
N ILE A 69 1.98 0.21 -43.21
CA ILE A 69 1.72 -1.22 -43.24
C ILE A 69 0.21 -1.37 -43.11
N SER A 70 -0.48 -1.40 -44.26
CA SER A 70 -1.80 -2.01 -44.37
C SER A 70 -1.63 -3.52 -44.22
N SER A 71 -2.07 -4.07 -43.10
CA SER A 71 -2.30 -5.51 -42.97
C SER A 71 -3.78 -5.72 -42.65
N THR A 72 -4.55 -5.89 -43.72
CA THR A 72 -5.85 -6.56 -43.73
C THR A 72 -5.61 -8.03 -43.44
N ALA A 73 -6.06 -8.50 -42.27
CA ALA A 73 -6.23 -9.92 -41.99
C ALA A 73 -7.70 -10.18 -41.69
N GLU A 74 -8.28 -11.02 -42.56
CA GLU A 74 -9.63 -11.54 -42.54
C GLU A 74 -10.00 -12.18 -41.20
N LEU A 75 -11.21 -11.86 -40.72
CA LEU A 75 -11.91 -12.59 -39.68
C LEU A 75 -12.60 -13.81 -40.30
N PRO A 76 -12.29 -15.06 -39.91
CA PRO A 76 -13.15 -16.19 -40.22
C PRO A 76 -14.39 -16.17 -39.32
N ALA A 77 -15.54 -16.27 -39.99
CA ALA A 77 -16.86 -16.39 -39.42
C ALA A 77 -17.03 -17.67 -38.56
N ALA A 78 -18.02 -17.58 -37.66
CA ALA A 78 -18.49 -18.52 -36.65
C ALA A 78 -18.51 -20.03 -37.00
N PRO A 79 -18.69 -20.88 -35.99
CA PRO A 79 -20.01 -21.50 -35.92
C PRO A 79 -20.74 -21.36 -34.58
N LEU A 80 -22.01 -21.01 -34.70
CA LEU A 80 -23.07 -21.15 -33.71
C LEU A 80 -23.08 -22.59 -33.14
N SER A 81 -22.70 -22.73 -31.88
CA SER A 81 -22.90 -23.96 -31.12
C SER A 81 -24.25 -23.92 -30.39
N LYS A 82 -24.93 -25.05 -30.47
CA LYS A 82 -26.34 -25.28 -30.18
C LYS A 82 -26.67 -25.22 -28.69
N ARG A 83 -27.89 -24.74 -28.44
CA ARG A 83 -28.77 -25.04 -27.30
C ARG A 83 -28.56 -26.43 -26.69
N SER A 84 -28.38 -26.45 -25.37
CA SER A 84 -28.89 -27.46 -24.43
C SER A 84 -29.08 -26.69 -23.10
N GLY A 85 -30.24 -26.54 -22.49
CA GLY A 85 -31.31 -27.53 -22.35
C GLY A 85 -31.18 -28.29 -21.03
N SER A 86 -31.01 -27.61 -19.89
CA SER A 86 -31.05 -28.22 -18.55
C SER A 86 -31.89 -27.37 -17.60
N LYS A 87 -33.20 -27.66 -17.60
CA LYS A 87 -34.04 -27.54 -16.40
C LYS A 87 -33.63 -28.68 -15.47
N SER A 88 -33.29 -28.40 -14.20
CA SER A 88 -33.79 -29.19 -13.07
C SER A 88 -33.31 -28.62 -11.73
N SER A 89 -34.30 -28.38 -10.85
CA SER A 89 -34.26 -28.60 -9.40
C SER A 89 -33.04 -28.14 -8.60
N SER A 90 -33.17 -27.03 -7.88
CA SER A 90 -33.09 -27.07 -6.40
C SER A 90 -33.57 -25.75 -5.81
N GLN A 91 -34.86 -25.49 -6.01
CA GLN A 91 -35.62 -24.66 -5.08
C GLN A 91 -36.04 -25.60 -3.94
N ARG A 92 -35.99 -25.09 -2.70
CA ARG A 92 -36.30 -25.74 -1.41
C ARG A 92 -35.07 -26.32 -0.72
N ASN A 93 -34.56 -25.55 0.25
CA ASN A 93 -34.38 -25.95 1.65
C ASN A 93 -33.32 -25.06 2.31
N ASN A 94 -33.76 -23.94 2.89
CA ASN A 94 -33.18 -23.32 4.11
C ASN A 94 -34.16 -22.28 4.69
N ILE A 95 -35.45 -22.63 4.70
CA ILE A 95 -36.49 -22.00 5.54
C ILE A 95 -36.77 -23.02 6.65
N MET A 96 -36.00 -22.98 7.73
CA MET A 96 -36.32 -23.47 9.08
C MET A 96 -35.01 -23.60 9.87
N LYS A 97 -35.02 -23.11 11.12
CA LYS A 97 -33.89 -22.76 12.01
C LYS A 97 -33.51 -21.29 11.79
N HIS A 98 -34.24 -20.32 12.32
CA HIS A 98 -34.43 -20.09 13.75
C HIS A 98 -35.79 -19.44 14.02
N LEU A 99 -36.70 -20.24 14.58
CA LEU A 99 -37.95 -19.82 15.21
C LEU A 99 -37.75 -20.11 16.70
N PHE A 100 -37.21 -19.16 17.46
CA PHE A 100 -37.31 -19.10 18.93
C PHE A 100 -36.84 -17.71 19.37
N ILE A 101 -37.52 -17.16 20.39
CA ILE A 101 -37.34 -15.85 21.05
C ILE A 101 -38.28 -14.75 20.52
N PHE A 102 -39.59 -15.00 20.67
CA PHE A 102 -40.59 -13.98 20.99
C PHE A 102 -40.98 -14.17 22.46
N ALA A 103 -40.38 -13.42 23.38
CA ALA A 103 -40.89 -13.18 24.74
C ALA A 103 -39.95 -12.23 25.52
N ALA A 104 -40.14 -10.92 25.37
CA ALA A 104 -39.84 -9.92 26.40
C ALA A 104 -40.36 -8.55 25.92
N LEU A 105 -41.68 -8.37 26.01
CA LEU A 105 -42.31 -7.06 25.93
C LEU A 105 -42.67 -6.66 27.37
N ALA A 106 -41.94 -5.70 27.94
CA ALA A 106 -42.50 -4.67 28.85
C ALA A 106 -41.39 -3.80 29.43
N LEU A 107 -41.69 -2.49 29.44
CA LEU A 107 -41.03 -1.39 30.16
C LEU A 107 -39.86 -0.71 29.44
N LEU A 108 -40.20 0.29 28.62
CA LEU A 108 -39.72 1.67 28.79
C LEU A 108 -40.53 2.59 27.85
N SER A 109 -41.55 3.23 28.41
CA SER A 109 -42.13 4.46 27.84
C SER A 109 -41.20 5.62 28.20
N ALA A 110 -40.47 6.14 27.22
CA ALA A 110 -39.87 7.47 27.28
C ALA A 110 -39.61 7.99 25.85
N CYS A 111 -40.54 8.84 25.41
CA CYS A 111 -40.39 10.03 24.56
C CYS A 111 -39.09 10.21 23.75
N GLY A 112 -39.24 10.35 22.43
CA GLY A 112 -38.27 11.00 21.55
C GLY A 112 -38.09 10.26 20.23
N GLU A 113 -38.62 10.80 19.14
CA GLU A 113 -38.29 10.38 17.77
C GLU A 113 -36.78 10.48 17.52
N PRO A 114 -36.18 9.45 16.88
CA PRO A 114 -35.04 9.70 16.03
C PRO A 114 -35.23 9.06 14.64
N SER A 115 -34.91 9.89 13.66
CA SER A 115 -34.63 9.53 12.28
C SER A 115 -33.80 8.25 12.18
N GLN A 116 -34.16 7.40 11.22
CA GLN A 116 -33.39 6.22 10.83
C GLN A 116 -31.98 6.64 10.39
N THR A 117 -31.00 6.46 11.28
CA THR A 117 -29.59 6.39 10.91
C THR A 117 -29.24 4.93 10.69
N THR A 118 -28.99 4.58 9.42
CA THR A 118 -28.40 3.33 8.99
C THR A 118 -27.16 3.01 9.81
N GLY A 119 -27.15 1.83 10.44
CA GLY A 119 -26.06 1.34 11.27
C GLY A 119 -24.75 1.27 10.49
N GLY A 120 -23.86 2.22 10.75
CA GLY A 120 -22.44 2.03 10.57
C GLY A 120 -21.96 1.15 11.71
N GLU A 121 -21.45 -0.03 11.36
CA GLU A 121 -20.69 -0.87 12.26
C GLU A 121 -19.43 -0.09 12.67
N ALA A 122 -19.52 0.61 13.80
CA ALA A 122 -18.38 1.25 14.43
C ALA A 122 -17.49 0.14 14.98
N VAL A 123 -16.52 -0.27 14.15
CA VAL A 123 -15.41 -1.09 14.60
C VAL A 123 -14.72 -0.29 15.72
N ALA A 124 -14.86 -0.75 16.96
CA ALA A 124 -14.13 -0.22 18.10
C ALA A 124 -12.64 -0.52 17.88
N GLN A 125 -11.97 0.41 17.19
CA GLN A 125 -10.58 0.32 16.80
C GLN A 125 -9.74 0.51 18.07
N LEU A 126 -9.05 -0.55 18.48
CA LEU A 126 -8.00 -0.48 19.49
C LEU A 126 -6.93 0.45 18.91
N GLU A 127 -6.90 1.70 19.35
CA GLU A 127 -5.99 2.73 18.83
C GLU A 127 -4.54 2.41 19.23
N ALA A 128 -3.91 1.54 18.44
CA ALA A 128 -2.47 1.42 18.40
C ALA A 128 -1.92 2.71 17.77
N LYS A 129 -0.85 3.23 18.39
CA LYS A 129 -0.14 4.43 17.90
C LYS A 129 0.15 4.30 16.39
N PRO A 130 -0.16 5.33 15.57
CA PRO A 130 0.13 5.30 14.15
C PRO A 130 1.63 5.08 13.86
N ILE A 131 1.90 4.22 12.88
CA ILE A 131 3.24 3.91 12.38
C ILE A 131 3.72 5.06 11.49
N ALA A 132 5.00 5.43 11.57
CA ALA A 132 5.54 6.52 10.76
C ALA A 132 5.79 6.07 9.30
N LEU A 133 5.87 7.03 8.39
CA LEU A 133 6.27 6.75 7.01
C LEU A 133 7.66 6.11 6.95
N GLY A 134 7.81 5.10 6.09
CA GLY A 134 9.05 4.32 5.95
C GLY A 134 9.27 3.27 7.04
N GLU A 135 8.46 3.24 8.10
CA GLU A 135 8.48 2.15 9.09
C GLU A 135 7.59 0.99 8.64
N ALA A 136 8.01 -0.22 8.98
CA ALA A 136 7.29 -1.44 8.63
C ALA A 136 6.25 -1.80 9.69
N GLY A 137 4.98 -1.87 9.28
CA GLY A 137 3.89 -2.44 10.06
C GLY A 137 3.79 -3.94 9.81
N LYS A 138 3.71 -4.73 10.87
CA LYS A 138 3.61 -6.20 10.79
C LYS A 138 2.20 -6.64 11.12
N ALA A 139 1.63 -7.42 10.22
CA ALA A 139 0.36 -8.11 10.41
C ALA A 139 0.52 -9.60 10.10
N GLU A 140 -0.53 -10.39 10.28
CA GLU A 140 -0.53 -11.80 9.98
C GLU A 140 -0.21 -12.05 8.50
N GLY A 141 0.86 -12.80 8.25
CA GLY A 141 1.28 -13.19 6.90
C GLY A 141 1.85 -12.09 6.01
N ILE A 142 1.88 -10.83 6.48
CA ILE A 142 2.39 -9.69 5.70
C ILE A 142 3.17 -8.68 6.53
N GLU A 143 4.04 -7.94 5.85
CA GLU A 143 4.69 -6.73 6.38
C GLU A 143 4.48 -5.60 5.37
N VAL A 144 3.93 -4.47 5.83
CA VAL A 144 3.54 -3.35 4.98
C VAL A 144 4.34 -2.11 5.36
N THR A 145 4.89 -1.42 4.37
CA THR A 145 5.61 -0.17 4.55
C THR A 145 5.02 0.88 3.62
N ILE A 146 4.66 2.05 4.17
CA ILE A 146 4.27 3.20 3.35
C ILE A 146 5.54 3.95 2.96
N ASP A 147 5.92 3.87 1.68
CA ASP A 147 7.19 4.40 1.17
C ASP A 147 7.12 5.90 0.89
N LYS A 148 6.00 6.35 0.30
CA LYS A 148 5.85 7.73 -0.16
C LYS A 148 4.40 8.15 -0.25
N VAL A 149 4.13 9.38 0.17
CA VAL A 149 2.82 10.04 0.02
C VAL A 149 3.01 11.30 -0.80
N LYS A 150 2.46 11.33 -2.02
CA LYS A 150 2.51 12.49 -2.92
C LYS A 150 1.11 13.08 -3.07
N ALA A 151 1.00 14.39 -2.91
CA ALA A 151 -0.23 15.13 -3.19
C ALA A 151 0.08 16.17 -4.28
N ALA A 152 -0.70 16.20 -5.35
CA ALA A 152 -0.45 17.07 -6.50
C ALA A 152 -1.77 17.39 -7.22
N GLY A 153 -1.78 18.49 -8.00
CA GLY A 153 -2.89 18.78 -8.90
C GLY A 153 -2.89 17.95 -10.18
N GLN A 154 -1.80 17.22 -10.45
CA GLN A 154 -1.63 16.43 -11.67
C GLN A 154 -0.68 15.25 -11.43
N PHE A 155 -1.00 14.09 -11.99
CA PHE A 155 -0.15 12.90 -12.05
C PHE A 155 0.02 12.40 -13.48
N GLY A 156 1.24 12.06 -13.86
CA GLY A 156 1.59 11.62 -15.22
C GLY A 156 2.25 12.69 -16.10
N PRO A 157 2.71 12.30 -17.30
CA PRO A 157 3.36 13.20 -18.24
C PRO A 157 2.37 14.19 -18.88
N GLU A 158 2.90 15.29 -19.39
CA GLU A 158 2.11 16.28 -20.11
C GLU A 158 1.36 15.64 -21.30
N GLY A 159 0.07 15.98 -21.47
CA GLY A 159 -0.79 15.44 -22.52
C GLY A 159 -1.52 14.13 -22.20
N ALA A 160 -1.05 13.34 -21.21
CA ALA A 160 -1.72 12.11 -20.76
C ALA A 160 -2.05 12.10 -19.26
N ALA A 161 -1.65 13.13 -18.53
CA ALA A 161 -1.82 13.19 -17.08
C ALA A 161 -3.28 13.29 -16.62
N VAL A 162 -3.55 12.65 -15.48
CA VAL A 162 -4.77 12.87 -14.71
C VAL A 162 -4.62 14.17 -13.94
N LYS A 163 -5.61 15.06 -14.07
CA LYS A 163 -5.65 16.38 -13.43
C LYS A 163 -6.78 16.42 -12.40
N ALA A 164 -6.50 17.05 -11.26
CA ALA A 164 -7.53 17.42 -10.31
C ALA A 164 -8.49 18.43 -10.94
N GLY A 165 -9.79 18.29 -10.66
CA GLY A 165 -10.77 19.32 -10.94
C GLY A 165 -10.59 20.55 -10.05
N GLU A 166 -11.42 21.56 -10.28
CA GLU A 166 -11.42 22.75 -9.44
C GLU A 166 -11.79 22.40 -7.99
N GLY A 167 -10.96 22.84 -7.05
CA GLY A 167 -11.14 22.52 -5.62
C GLY A 167 -10.71 21.11 -5.21
N GLU A 168 -10.16 20.29 -6.12
CA GLU A 168 -9.69 18.94 -5.83
C GLU A 168 -8.15 18.87 -5.69
N VAL A 169 -7.66 17.81 -5.06
CA VAL A 169 -6.25 17.41 -5.04
C VAL A 169 -6.17 15.89 -5.26
N LEU A 170 -5.16 15.47 -6.01
CA LEU A 170 -4.87 14.05 -6.20
C LEU A 170 -3.85 13.64 -5.13
N VAL A 171 -4.10 12.52 -4.47
CA VAL A 171 -3.21 11.93 -3.46
C VAL A 171 -2.83 10.55 -3.94
N ALA A 172 -1.53 10.27 -4.05
CA ALA A 172 -1.01 8.95 -4.40
C ALA A 172 -0.10 8.45 -3.28
N VAL A 173 -0.30 7.20 -2.88
CA VAL A 173 0.47 6.52 -1.84
C VAL A 173 1.14 5.31 -2.44
N THR A 174 2.47 5.32 -2.42
CA THR A 174 3.28 4.18 -2.78
C THR A 174 3.61 3.40 -1.52
N TYR A 175 3.40 2.09 -1.56
CA TYR A 175 3.67 1.19 -0.46
C TYR A 175 4.28 -0.13 -0.95
N THR A 176 4.99 -0.77 -0.04
CA THR A 176 5.59 -2.09 -0.23
C THR A 176 4.86 -3.09 0.65
N ILE A 177 4.43 -4.22 0.07
CA ILE A 177 3.95 -5.39 0.81
C ILE A 177 4.97 -6.50 0.66
N LYS A 178 5.43 -7.04 1.77
CA LYS A 178 6.22 -8.27 1.83
C LYS A 178 5.33 -9.40 2.33
N ASN A 179 5.35 -10.52 1.61
CA ASN A 179 4.68 -11.74 2.06
C ASN A 179 5.57 -12.48 3.05
N THR A 180 5.13 -12.58 4.30
CA THR A 180 5.83 -13.28 5.38
C THR A 180 5.24 -14.66 5.66
N SER A 181 4.15 -15.02 4.97
CA SER A 181 3.54 -16.34 5.04
C SER A 181 4.29 -17.37 4.19
N ALA A 182 3.95 -18.65 4.35
CA ALA A 182 4.49 -19.74 3.53
C ALA A 182 3.81 -19.87 2.15
N ASN A 183 2.58 -19.35 2.01
CA ASN A 183 1.79 -19.45 0.79
C ASN A 183 2.04 -18.26 -0.12
N THR A 184 1.73 -18.38 -1.41
CA THR A 184 1.70 -17.22 -2.31
C THR A 184 0.53 -16.32 -1.94
N LEU A 185 0.78 -15.01 -1.83
CA LEU A 185 -0.23 -14.00 -1.56
C LEU A 185 -0.80 -13.50 -2.89
N SER A 186 -2.05 -13.87 -3.18
CA SER A 186 -2.69 -13.43 -4.42
C SER A 186 -3.03 -11.94 -4.39
N PHE A 187 -3.07 -11.28 -5.55
CA PHE A 187 -3.54 -9.90 -5.66
C PHE A 187 -4.92 -9.68 -4.99
N MET A 188 -5.85 -10.64 -5.12
CA MET A 188 -7.20 -10.55 -4.57
C MET A 188 -7.26 -10.76 -3.04
N GLU A 189 -6.23 -11.34 -2.45
CA GLU A 189 -6.13 -11.62 -1.01
C GLU A 189 -5.37 -10.53 -0.25
N ARG A 190 -4.88 -9.51 -0.97
CA ARG A 190 -4.16 -8.39 -0.35
C ARG A 190 -5.12 -7.59 0.51
N PRO A 191 -4.65 -7.06 1.66
CA PRO A 191 -5.46 -6.19 2.48
C PRO A 191 -5.86 -4.93 1.70
N ALA A 192 -7.08 -4.46 1.94
CA ALA A 192 -7.51 -3.18 1.41
C ALA A 192 -6.73 -2.04 2.07
N VAL A 193 -6.33 -1.05 1.28
CA VAL A 193 -5.64 0.15 1.75
C VAL A 193 -6.61 1.32 1.61
N LYS A 194 -6.92 1.97 2.73
CA LYS A 194 -7.87 3.08 2.81
C LYS A 194 -7.16 4.37 3.19
N LEU A 195 -7.58 5.47 2.57
CA LEU A 195 -7.27 6.82 3.04
C LEU A 195 -8.39 7.27 3.97
N VAL A 196 -8.03 7.69 5.18
CA VAL A 196 -8.98 8.05 6.24
C VAL A 196 -8.63 9.44 6.78
N ASP A 197 -9.64 10.31 6.93
CA ASP A 197 -9.46 11.64 7.53
C ASP A 197 -9.48 11.63 9.06
N ALA A 198 -9.42 12.82 9.65
CA ALA A 198 -9.46 13.04 11.10
C ALA A 198 -10.77 12.57 11.75
N ASP A 199 -11.87 12.64 11.00
CA ASP A 199 -13.22 12.29 11.46
C ASP A 199 -13.52 10.79 11.26
N GLY A 200 -12.60 10.04 10.65
CA GLY A 200 -12.76 8.62 10.37
C GLY A 200 -13.45 8.32 9.04
N GLN A 201 -13.71 9.32 8.21
CA GLN A 201 -14.28 9.12 6.88
C GLN A 201 -13.25 8.45 5.96
N SER A 202 -13.65 7.34 5.35
CA SER A 202 -12.84 6.63 4.35
C SER A 202 -13.14 7.12 2.94
N TYR A 203 -12.11 7.20 2.11
CA TYR A 203 -12.23 7.61 0.71
C TYR A 203 -12.03 6.44 -0.26
N ALA A 204 -12.85 6.42 -1.31
CA ALA A 204 -12.74 5.43 -2.37
C ALA A 204 -11.50 5.69 -3.24
N PRO A 205 -10.72 4.65 -3.57
CA PRO A 205 -9.58 4.80 -4.46
C PRO A 205 -10.02 5.18 -5.88
N ASP A 206 -9.14 5.90 -6.57
CA ASP A 206 -9.25 6.23 -7.98
C ASP A 206 -8.11 5.52 -8.74
N ASP A 207 -8.48 4.51 -9.52
CA ASP A 207 -7.54 3.65 -10.22
C ASP A 207 -6.69 4.42 -11.24
N MET A 208 -7.22 5.48 -11.84
CA MET A 208 -6.46 6.31 -12.77
C MET A 208 -5.42 7.15 -12.04
N VAL A 209 -5.76 7.70 -10.87
CA VAL A 209 -4.78 8.40 -10.03
C VAL A 209 -3.70 7.44 -9.54
N GLY A 210 -4.09 6.22 -9.14
CA GLY A 210 -3.14 5.17 -8.76
C GLY A 210 -2.17 4.85 -9.89
N ALA A 211 -2.69 4.50 -11.07
CA ALA A 211 -1.90 4.13 -12.25
C ALA A 211 -0.96 5.25 -12.72
N MET A 212 -1.43 6.50 -12.73
CA MET A 212 -0.62 7.65 -13.18
C MET A 212 0.28 8.22 -12.07
N GLY A 213 0.01 7.86 -10.82
CA GLY A 213 0.81 8.20 -9.65
C GLY A 213 2.05 7.32 -9.50
N VAL A 214 2.08 6.15 -10.15
CA VAL A 214 3.24 5.26 -10.24
C VAL A 214 4.38 5.99 -10.96
N SER A 215 5.57 5.99 -10.37
CA SER A 215 6.76 6.42 -11.10
C SER A 215 7.11 5.35 -12.14
N MET A 216 7.62 5.74 -13.32
CA MET A 216 8.05 4.76 -14.34
C MET A 216 9.10 3.76 -13.81
N GLU A 217 9.79 4.12 -12.72
CA GLU A 217 10.79 3.30 -12.04
C GLU A 217 10.16 2.21 -11.14
N ASP A 218 8.89 2.38 -10.73
CA ASP A 218 8.20 1.52 -9.76
C ASP A 218 7.12 0.60 -10.40
N MET A 219 7.02 0.53 -11.74
CA MET A 219 5.96 -0.21 -12.47
C MET A 219 5.95 -1.75 -12.30
N THR A 220 6.80 -2.34 -11.47
CA THR A 220 7.17 -3.75 -11.64
C THR A 220 6.24 -4.80 -11.02
N ASN A 221 5.24 -4.48 -10.19
CA ASN A 221 4.54 -5.54 -9.41
C ASN A 221 3.05 -5.31 -9.07
N ILE A 222 2.36 -4.40 -9.76
CA ILE A 222 1.00 -3.97 -9.35
C ILE A 222 -0.03 -5.11 -9.41
N ALA A 223 0.10 -6.05 -10.36
CA ALA A 223 -0.90 -7.09 -10.62
C ALA A 223 -0.35 -8.53 -10.57
N ILE A 224 0.81 -8.75 -9.93
CA ILE A 224 1.46 -10.06 -9.89
C ILE A 224 1.41 -10.60 -8.46
N ASP A 225 1.00 -11.85 -8.29
CA ASP A 225 1.01 -12.53 -7.00
C ASP A 225 2.40 -12.50 -6.33
N ILE A 226 2.43 -12.41 -4.99
CA ILE A 226 3.68 -12.26 -4.22
C ILE A 226 4.02 -13.60 -3.58
N ASN A 227 5.11 -14.22 -4.05
CA ASN A 227 5.61 -15.46 -3.47
C ASN A 227 6.05 -15.28 -2.01
N SER A 228 6.11 -16.39 -1.28
CA SER A 228 6.61 -16.39 0.10
C SER A 228 8.00 -15.74 0.19
N GLY A 229 8.17 -14.83 1.15
CA GLY A 229 9.42 -14.14 1.42
C GLY A 229 9.79 -13.00 0.47
N THR A 230 9.02 -12.78 -0.62
CA THR A 230 9.27 -11.68 -1.56
C THR A 230 8.40 -10.46 -1.25
N SER A 231 8.70 -9.34 -1.90
CA SER A 231 7.95 -8.11 -1.79
C SER A 231 7.46 -7.60 -3.14
N GLY A 232 6.34 -6.88 -3.10
CA GLY A 232 5.78 -6.16 -4.22
C GLY A 232 5.53 -4.71 -3.84
N LYS A 233 5.74 -3.80 -4.80
CA LYS A 233 5.38 -2.39 -4.68
C LYS A 233 4.08 -2.13 -5.41
N ALA A 234 3.24 -1.29 -4.82
CA ALA A 234 2.03 -0.80 -5.44
C ALA A 234 1.82 0.68 -5.12
N THR A 235 1.01 1.34 -5.94
CA THR A 235 0.57 2.72 -5.69
C THR A 235 -0.93 2.77 -5.81
N ILE A 236 -1.59 3.36 -4.81
CA ILE A 236 -3.02 3.63 -4.84
C ILE A 236 -3.21 5.15 -4.83
N GLY A 237 -4.21 5.60 -5.58
CA GLY A 237 -4.54 7.01 -5.72
C GLY A 237 -5.93 7.33 -5.19
N TRP A 238 -6.14 8.58 -4.81
CA TRP A 238 -7.42 9.14 -4.42
C TRP A 238 -7.57 10.54 -4.99
N LYS A 239 -8.82 10.92 -5.22
CA LYS A 239 -9.21 12.28 -5.55
C LYS A 239 -10.04 12.82 -4.39
N VAL A 240 -9.57 13.88 -3.76
CA VAL A 240 -10.19 14.44 -2.55
C VAL A 240 -10.32 15.95 -2.65
N ALA A 241 -11.20 16.54 -1.85
CA ALA A 241 -11.34 17.99 -1.79
C ALA A 241 -10.08 18.63 -1.19
N LYS A 242 -9.50 19.60 -1.88
CA LYS A 242 -8.28 20.30 -1.47
C LYS A 242 -8.42 21.02 -0.13
N ALA A 243 -9.62 21.54 0.17
CA ALA A 243 -9.89 22.26 1.40
C ALA A 243 -9.90 21.36 2.65
N GLY A 244 -10.20 20.06 2.50
CA GLY A 244 -10.26 19.12 3.61
C GLY A 244 -9.01 18.25 3.79
N PHE A 245 -8.15 18.18 2.78
CA PHE A 245 -6.97 17.31 2.83
C PHE A 245 -5.88 17.87 3.74
N ASP A 246 -5.59 17.16 4.84
CA ASP A 246 -4.54 17.51 5.79
C ASP A 246 -3.66 16.30 6.13
N LYS A 247 -2.40 16.34 5.69
CA LYS A 247 -1.42 15.28 5.96
C LYS A 247 -1.09 15.08 7.44
N ALA A 248 -1.35 16.06 8.30
CA ALA A 248 -1.01 15.94 9.72
C ALA A 248 -2.03 15.09 10.50
N THR A 249 -3.28 15.08 10.05
CA THR A 249 -4.40 14.45 10.74
C THR A 249 -4.94 13.22 10.01
N TRP A 250 -4.73 13.15 8.69
CA TRP A 250 -5.12 12.02 7.87
C TRP A 250 -4.15 10.85 8.00
N ARG A 251 -4.65 9.64 7.72
CA ARG A 251 -3.93 8.37 7.91
C ARG A 251 -4.23 7.36 6.79
N ILE A 252 -3.30 6.43 6.61
CA ILE A 252 -3.55 5.21 5.82
C ILE A 252 -3.90 4.08 6.75
N VAL A 253 -5.02 3.41 6.47
CA VAL A 253 -5.46 2.23 7.20
C VAL A 253 -5.35 1.02 6.28
N VAL A 254 -4.65 -0.01 6.72
CA VAL A 254 -4.52 -1.28 6.01
C VAL A 254 -5.34 -2.33 6.75
N GLU A 255 -6.38 -2.83 6.08
CA GLU A 255 -7.34 -3.81 6.63
C GLU A 255 -6.69 -5.19 6.70
N SER A 256 -5.94 -5.39 7.77
CA SER A 256 -5.18 -6.61 8.09
C SER A 256 -5.42 -6.98 9.56
N ASP A 257 -4.87 -8.09 10.02
CA ASP A 257 -4.94 -8.51 11.42
C ASP A 257 -3.53 -8.56 12.06
N PRO A 258 -3.20 -7.67 13.02
CA PRO A 258 -3.97 -6.51 13.44
C PRO A 258 -4.07 -5.43 12.35
N ILE A 259 -5.07 -4.55 12.46
CA ILE A 259 -5.22 -3.39 11.57
C ILE A 259 -4.01 -2.48 11.73
N LEU A 260 -3.36 -2.15 10.60
CA LEU A 260 -2.22 -1.25 10.59
C LEU A 260 -2.68 0.17 10.23
N THR A 261 -2.22 1.14 11.00
CA THR A 261 -2.51 2.57 10.78
C THR A 261 -1.22 3.33 10.63
N PHE A 262 -1.07 4.09 9.54
CA PHE A 262 0.12 4.87 9.23
C PHE A 262 -0.20 6.36 9.17
N ALA A 263 0.63 7.19 9.80
CA ALA A 263 0.55 8.64 9.67
C ALA A 263 1.08 9.09 8.30
N LEU A 264 0.52 10.16 7.73
CA LEU A 264 1.00 10.71 6.45
C LEU A 264 2.16 11.71 6.60
N LYS A 265 2.60 11.99 7.83
CA LYS A 265 3.67 12.94 8.15
C LYS A 265 4.46 12.52 9.39
#